data_AF-A0A0K1Q6B6-F1
#
_entry.id   AF-A0A0K1Q6B6-F1
#
_cell.length_a   1.000
_cell.length_b   1.000
_cell.length_c   1.000
_cell.angle_alpha   90.00
_cell.angle_beta   90.00
_cell.angle_gamma   90.00
#
_symmetry.space_group_name_H-M   'P 1'
#
loop_
_entity.id
_entity.type
_entity.pdbx_description
1 polymer ?
#
loop_
_entity_poly.entity_id
_entity_poly.type
_entity_poly.pdbx_seq_one_letter_code
_entity_poly.pdbx_strand_id
1 'polypeptide(L)'
;MDREIVVITPNESSAYEVLKALKRLDSEGTIELYASAVVAKDANGKLSTKEGEPDIRTGSGTILGLSVGTLIGLLAGPAGAAAGAAAGAAATGAAAGGVVGLTEDLGLTGVAGDFVHDVANNLQAGSFAVVASVWEDWTVPVDTAVSKVGGKIFRHSSQDVVVTQIQAGMNELDDEGEYIDRQIDKASGQAQADLRAKREEIRTKQAEQRKMLQARADTIQKTWDAKIASVQEKAKTSAEASKARHQEHMDKFKQFVSEKKASIKDLFAPSM
;
A
#
# COMPACT_ATOMS: atom_id res chain seq x y z
N MET A 1 -15.11 3.92 -0.38
CA MET A 1 -14.18 2.76 -0.43
C MET A 1 -12.73 3.25 -0.40
N ASP A 2 -11.82 2.52 0.27
CA ASP A 2 -10.39 2.89 0.37
C ASP A 2 -9.65 2.59 -0.94
N ARG A 3 -8.95 3.59 -1.49
CA ARG A 3 -8.32 3.54 -2.82
C ARG A 3 -7.00 4.30 -2.82
N GLU A 4 -6.05 3.78 -3.59
CA GLU A 4 -4.91 4.56 -4.06
C GLU A 4 -5.22 5.08 -5.47
N ILE A 5 -4.99 6.37 -5.70
CA ILE A 5 -5.22 7.02 -6.99
C ILE A 5 -3.94 7.69 -7.49
N VAL A 6 -3.73 7.62 -8.81
CA VAL A 6 -2.72 8.41 -9.51
C VAL A 6 -3.39 9.18 -10.63
N VAL A 7 -3.26 10.50 -10.60
CA VAL A 7 -3.76 11.40 -11.63
C VAL A 7 -2.59 11.98 -12.40
N ILE A 8 -2.40 11.56 -13.64
CA ILE A 8 -1.38 12.10 -14.54
C ILE A 8 -1.95 13.35 -15.22
N THR A 9 -1.22 14.45 -15.19
CA THR A 9 -1.65 15.74 -15.72
C THR A 9 -0.66 16.28 -16.77
N PRO A 10 -1.13 17.13 -17.70
CA PRO A 10 -0.29 17.63 -18.78
C PRO A 10 0.79 18.62 -18.32
N ASN A 11 0.60 19.28 -17.17
CA ASN A 11 1.54 20.24 -16.62
C ASN A 11 1.39 20.37 -15.09
N GLU A 12 2.33 21.09 -14.49
CA GLU A 12 2.41 21.32 -13.04
C GLU A 12 1.17 22.04 -12.48
N SER A 13 0.69 23.09 -13.16
CA SER A 13 -0.51 23.83 -12.75
C SER A 13 -1.73 22.92 -12.65
N SER A 14 -1.92 22.07 -13.67
CA SER A 14 -3.00 21.08 -13.68
C SER A 14 -2.89 20.08 -12.52
N ALA A 15 -1.68 19.69 -12.11
CA ALA A 15 -1.50 18.82 -10.94
C ALA A 15 -1.94 19.51 -9.64
N TYR A 16 -1.54 20.77 -9.44
CA TYR A 16 -1.96 21.54 -8.27
C TYR A 16 -3.46 21.85 -8.26
N GLU A 17 -4.07 22.05 -9.43
CA GLU A 17 -5.53 22.20 -9.54
C GLU A 17 -6.28 20.94 -9.11
N VAL A 18 -5.79 19.75 -9.50
CA VAL A 18 -6.32 18.47 -9.04
C VAL A 18 -6.15 18.35 -7.52
N LEU A 19 -4.95 18.60 -7.00
CA LEU A 19 -4.70 18.53 -5.55
C LEU A 19 -5.63 19.47 -4.77
N LYS A 20 -5.81 20.70 -5.24
CA LYS A 20 -6.74 21.67 -4.65
C LYS A 20 -8.18 21.17 -4.70
N ALA A 21 -8.59 20.54 -5.79
CA ALA A 21 -9.93 19.96 -5.90
C ALA A 21 -10.13 18.79 -4.94
N LEU A 22 -9.14 17.89 -4.78
CA LEU A 22 -9.18 16.82 -3.80
C LEU A 22 -9.31 17.35 -2.37
N LYS A 23 -8.49 18.34 -1.99
CA LYS A 23 -8.56 19.01 -0.68
C LYS A 23 -9.92 19.66 -0.43
N ARG A 24 -10.54 20.25 -1.47
CA ARG A 24 -11.90 20.80 -1.36
C ARG A 24 -12.93 19.70 -1.14
N LEU A 25 -12.90 18.64 -1.93
CA LEU A 25 -13.82 17.50 -1.80
C LEU A 25 -13.71 16.86 -0.41
N ASP A 26 -12.49 16.78 0.14
CA ASP A 26 -12.24 16.35 1.52
C ASP A 26 -12.89 17.30 2.53
N SER A 27 -12.69 18.62 2.41
CA SER A 27 -13.31 19.59 3.33
C SER A 27 -14.85 19.59 3.30
N GLU A 28 -15.43 19.17 2.17
CA GLU A 28 -16.88 19.02 1.97
C GLU A 28 -17.41 17.67 2.48
N GLY A 29 -16.52 16.77 2.94
CA GLY A 29 -16.84 15.40 3.32
C GLY A 29 -17.31 14.54 2.14
N THR A 30 -16.99 14.91 0.90
CA THR A 30 -17.36 14.12 -0.29
C THR A 30 -16.42 12.93 -0.49
N ILE A 31 -15.17 13.07 -0.05
CA ILE A 31 -14.17 12.00 0.04
C ILE A 31 -13.44 12.14 1.39
N GLU A 32 -12.67 11.13 1.78
CA GLU A 32 -11.61 11.32 2.78
C GLU A 32 -10.25 11.30 2.07
N LEU A 33 -9.50 12.39 2.14
CA LEU A 33 -8.12 12.45 1.66
C LEU A 33 -7.17 12.13 2.81
N TYR A 34 -6.55 10.95 2.79
CA TYR A 34 -5.65 10.53 3.87
C TYR A 34 -4.23 11.07 3.68
N ALA A 35 -3.72 11.00 2.46
CA ALA A 35 -2.41 11.52 2.10
C ALA A 35 -2.39 11.84 0.60
N SER A 36 -1.54 12.78 0.21
CA SER A 36 -1.32 13.12 -1.20
C SER A 36 0.05 13.72 -1.42
N ALA A 37 0.57 13.60 -2.64
CA ALA A 37 1.80 14.25 -3.09
C ALA A 37 1.71 14.60 -4.58
N VAL A 38 2.40 15.68 -4.97
CA VAL A 38 2.61 16.02 -6.38
C VAL A 38 4.00 15.56 -6.79
N VAL A 39 4.09 14.75 -7.84
CA VAL A 39 5.34 14.28 -8.41
C VAL A 39 5.54 14.81 -9.82
N ALA A 40 6.79 15.03 -10.19
CA ALA A 40 7.21 15.39 -11.53
C ALA A 40 8.21 14.35 -12.03
N LYS A 41 8.00 13.88 -13.26
CA LYS A 41 8.98 13.05 -13.97
C LYS A 41 9.75 13.94 -14.92
N ASP A 42 11.05 14.09 -14.70
CA ASP A 42 11.88 14.95 -15.53
C ASP A 42 12.14 14.34 -16.92
N ALA A 43 12.81 15.09 -17.78
CA ALA A 43 13.17 14.66 -19.14
C ALA A 43 14.06 13.40 -19.17
N ASN A 44 14.79 13.12 -18.10
CA ASN A 44 15.65 11.94 -17.96
C ASN A 44 14.89 10.75 -17.35
N GLY A 45 13.58 10.89 -17.11
CA GLY A 45 12.75 9.86 -16.50
C GLY A 45 12.86 9.77 -14.98
N LYS A 46 13.58 10.69 -14.33
CA LYS A 46 13.73 10.70 -12.86
C LYS A 46 12.51 11.35 -12.22
N LEU A 47 11.95 10.66 -11.23
CA LEU A 47 10.86 11.18 -10.41
C LEU A 47 11.39 12.06 -9.28
N SER A 48 10.68 13.16 -9.03
CA SER A 48 10.92 14.08 -7.92
C SER A 48 9.60 14.54 -7.33
N THR A 49 9.53 14.72 -6.02
CA THR A 49 8.35 15.27 -5.35
C THR A 49 8.44 16.80 -5.36
N LYS A 50 7.38 17.49 -5.77
CA LYS A 50 7.33 18.95 -5.96
C LYS A 50 6.72 19.69 -4.78
N GLU A 51 5.67 19.13 -4.18
CA GLU A 51 5.08 19.62 -2.95
C GLU A 51 5.03 18.49 -1.92
N GLY A 52 5.60 18.79 -0.76
CA GLY A 52 5.67 17.92 0.38
C GLY A 52 6.77 16.85 0.28
N GLU A 53 7.54 16.68 1.36
CA GLU A 53 7.53 15.33 1.92
C GLU A 53 6.06 14.88 1.90
N PRO A 54 5.72 13.63 1.53
CA PRO A 54 4.31 13.24 1.54
C PRO A 54 3.70 13.77 2.85
N ASP A 55 2.40 14.05 2.91
CA ASP A 55 1.74 14.29 4.20
C ASP A 55 1.75 12.94 4.98
N ILE A 56 2.97 12.41 5.18
CA ILE A 56 3.40 11.25 5.90
C ILE A 56 2.93 11.57 7.29
N ARG A 57 3.19 12.77 7.81
CA ARG A 57 2.78 13.22 9.13
C ARG A 57 1.76 14.33 9.01
N THR A 58 0.55 14.09 9.51
CA THR A 58 -0.35 15.18 9.88
C THR A 58 0.35 16.12 10.89
N GLY A 59 -0.19 17.32 11.11
CA GLY A 59 0.29 18.22 12.18
C GLY A 59 0.31 17.59 13.59
N SER A 60 -0.34 16.43 13.78
CA SER A 60 -0.32 15.60 14.99
C SER A 60 0.74 14.49 15.01
N GLY A 61 1.60 14.39 13.98
CA GLY A 61 2.64 13.36 13.86
C GLY A 61 2.16 12.00 13.36
N THR A 62 0.91 11.88 12.90
CA THR A 62 0.26 10.63 12.50
C THR A 62 0.73 10.19 11.11
N ILE A 63 1.22 8.95 10.98
CA ILE A 63 1.75 8.41 9.73
C ILE A 63 0.62 7.96 8.77
N LEU A 64 0.26 8.76 7.76
CA LEU A 64 -0.79 8.45 6.77
C LEU A 64 -0.24 8.22 5.35
N GLY A 65 0.92 8.79 5.04
CA GLY A 65 1.52 8.77 3.70
C GLY A 65 2.35 7.54 3.35
N LEU A 66 2.27 6.43 4.09
CA LEU A 66 3.06 5.22 3.79
C LEU A 66 2.73 4.66 2.40
N SER A 67 1.45 4.49 2.08
CA SER A 67 1.03 3.94 0.78
C SER A 67 1.43 4.86 -0.38
N VAL A 68 1.22 6.17 -0.23
CA VAL A 68 1.66 7.20 -1.19
C VAL A 68 3.18 7.17 -1.38
N GLY A 69 3.96 7.12 -0.29
CA GLY A 69 5.42 7.07 -0.34
C GLY A 69 5.95 5.79 -0.99
N THR A 70 5.36 4.63 -0.65
CA THR A 70 5.68 3.35 -1.30
C THR A 70 5.39 3.40 -2.78
N LEU A 71 4.24 3.92 -3.20
CA LEU A 71 3.89 4.03 -4.62
C LEU A 71 4.87 4.93 -5.38
N ILE A 72 5.21 6.09 -4.82
CA ILE A 72 6.20 7.00 -5.43
C ILE A 72 7.56 6.32 -5.55
N GLY A 73 7.99 5.57 -4.53
CA GLY A 73 9.21 4.79 -4.55
C GLY A 73 9.21 3.76 -5.67
N LEU A 74 8.14 2.97 -5.80
CA LEU A 74 7.99 1.97 -6.85
C LEU A 74 8.02 2.60 -8.25
N LEU A 75 7.35 3.74 -8.44
CA LEU A 75 7.34 4.47 -9.71
C LEU A 75 8.72 5.04 -10.07
N ALA A 76 9.55 5.37 -9.08
CA ALA A 76 10.91 5.88 -9.27
C ALA A 76 11.94 4.80 -9.68
N GLY A 77 11.51 3.55 -9.88
CA GLY A 77 12.35 2.44 -10.35
C GLY A 77 13.20 1.82 -9.24
N PRO A 78 14.11 0.87 -9.52
CA PRO A 78 14.77 0.05 -8.50
C PRO A 78 15.49 0.83 -7.39
N ALA A 79 16.17 1.93 -7.73
CA ALA A 79 16.83 2.80 -6.76
C ALA A 79 15.82 3.60 -5.91
N GLY A 80 14.72 4.06 -6.53
CA GLY A 80 13.62 4.72 -5.84
C GLY A 80 12.79 3.77 -4.99
N ALA A 81 12.67 2.51 -5.40
CA ALA A 81 12.00 1.45 -4.67
C ALA A 81 12.77 1.13 -3.39
N ALA A 82 14.10 1.15 -3.38
CA ALA A 82 14.91 0.99 -2.17
C ALA A 82 14.75 2.18 -1.19
N ALA A 83 14.64 3.41 -1.70
CA ALA A 83 14.46 4.61 -0.87
C ALA A 83 13.02 4.77 -0.35
N GLY A 84 12.02 4.51 -1.20
CA GLY A 84 10.61 4.44 -0.82
C GLY A 84 10.31 3.22 0.03
N ALA A 85 11.02 2.12 -0.18
CA ALA A 85 11.12 1.03 0.77
C ALA A 85 11.73 1.57 2.05
N ALA A 86 12.86 2.25 2.14
CA ALA A 86 13.36 2.77 3.43
C ALA A 86 12.35 3.68 4.18
N ALA A 87 11.62 4.54 3.46
CA ALA A 87 10.51 5.33 4.03
C ALA A 87 9.29 4.46 4.43
N GLY A 88 9.07 3.36 3.73
CA GLY A 88 8.08 2.31 4.03
C GLY A 88 8.63 1.09 4.79
N ALA A 89 9.91 1.04 5.19
CA ALA A 89 10.63 -0.18 5.63
C ALA A 89 10.57 -0.32 7.13
N ALA A 90 10.11 0.73 7.80
CA ALA A 90 9.38 0.58 9.04
C ALA A 90 8.19 -0.41 8.91
N ALA A 91 7.70 -0.71 7.70
CA ALA A 91 6.59 -1.65 7.43
C ALA A 91 6.99 -3.00 6.80
N THR A 92 8.14 -3.14 6.13
CA THR A 92 8.44 -4.35 5.33
C THR A 92 9.63 -5.18 5.79
N GLY A 93 10.50 -4.71 6.70
CA GLY A 93 11.59 -5.54 7.24
C GLY A 93 12.60 -6.10 6.22
N ALA A 94 12.53 -5.69 4.95
CA ALA A 94 13.36 -6.17 3.85
C ALA A 94 14.77 -5.53 3.82
N ALA A 95 15.44 -5.50 4.98
CA ALA A 95 16.80 -4.97 5.09
C ALA A 95 17.90 -6.03 4.86
N ALA A 96 17.56 -7.28 4.52
CA ALA A 96 18.56 -8.34 4.36
C ALA A 96 18.27 -9.25 3.17
N GLY A 97 18.68 -8.82 1.96
CA GLY A 97 18.80 -9.75 0.84
C GLY A 97 18.54 -9.18 -0.54
N GLY A 98 19.43 -8.28 -1.03
CA GLY A 98 19.72 -8.17 -2.45
C GLY A 98 18.63 -7.59 -3.37
N VAL A 99 19.07 -6.71 -4.26
CA VAL A 99 18.31 -6.09 -5.37
C VAL A 99 17.73 -7.11 -6.37
N VAL A 100 17.88 -8.42 -6.14
CA VAL A 100 17.54 -9.51 -7.08
C VAL A 100 16.10 -10.02 -6.92
N GLY A 101 15.42 -9.78 -5.79
CA GLY A 101 14.05 -10.29 -5.55
C GLY A 101 12.88 -9.34 -5.87
N LEU A 102 13.15 -8.06 -6.17
CA LEU A 102 12.11 -7.01 -6.32
C LEU A 102 11.16 -7.19 -7.51
N THR A 103 11.46 -8.09 -8.45
CA THR A 103 10.59 -8.37 -9.61
C THR A 103 9.60 -9.50 -9.37
N GLU A 104 9.92 -10.44 -8.45
CA GLU A 104 9.02 -11.52 -8.04
C GLU A 104 8.21 -11.15 -6.79
N ASP A 105 8.67 -10.16 -6.02
CA ASP A 105 8.13 -9.82 -4.69
C ASP A 105 7.29 -8.52 -4.63
N LEU A 106 6.68 -8.11 -5.75
CA LEU A 106 5.77 -6.94 -5.77
C LEU A 106 4.50 -7.17 -4.93
N GLY A 107 4.15 -8.44 -4.68
CA GLY A 107 3.06 -8.85 -3.79
C GLY A 107 3.25 -8.43 -2.33
N LEU A 108 4.47 -8.07 -1.91
CA LEU A 108 4.73 -7.61 -0.54
C LEU A 108 4.56 -6.11 -0.31
N THR A 109 4.34 -5.32 -1.37
CA THR A 109 4.28 -3.85 -1.28
C THR A 109 2.88 -3.29 -0.98
N GLY A 110 1.83 -4.13 -1.09
CA GLY A 110 0.44 -3.73 -0.86
C GLY A 110 -0.19 -2.96 -2.01
N VAL A 111 0.54 -2.81 -3.11
CA VAL A 111 0.07 -2.24 -4.38
C VAL A 111 0.16 -3.33 -5.45
N ALA A 112 -0.88 -3.50 -6.27
CA ALA A 112 -0.80 -4.44 -7.40
C ALA A 112 0.30 -4.02 -8.39
N GLY A 113 1.15 -4.96 -8.78
CA GLY A 113 2.22 -4.74 -9.77
C GLY A 113 1.68 -4.18 -11.08
N ASP A 114 0.54 -4.68 -11.55
CA ASP A 114 -0.14 -4.20 -12.76
C ASP A 114 -0.52 -2.72 -12.67
N PHE A 115 -0.98 -2.26 -11.50
CA PHE A 115 -1.32 -0.85 -11.31
C PHE A 115 -0.08 0.05 -11.39
N VAL A 116 1.02 -0.36 -10.74
CA VAL A 116 2.30 0.36 -10.83
C VAL A 116 2.79 0.40 -12.27
N HIS A 117 2.70 -0.74 -12.97
CA HIS A 117 3.11 -0.88 -14.36
C HIS A 117 2.30 0.03 -15.29
N ASP A 118 0.97 0.04 -15.16
CA ASP A 118 0.08 0.90 -15.92
C ASP A 118 0.38 2.38 -15.72
N VAL A 119 0.57 2.80 -14.47
CA VAL A 119 0.94 4.18 -14.14
C VAL A 119 2.32 4.52 -14.72
N ALA A 120 3.32 3.66 -14.56
CA ALA A 120 4.68 3.88 -15.04
C ALA A 120 4.73 4.03 -16.57
N ASN A 121 3.94 3.24 -17.31
CA ASN A 121 3.83 3.29 -18.77
C ASN A 121 3.15 4.56 -19.28
N ASN A 122 2.26 5.16 -18.48
CA ASN A 122 1.55 6.38 -18.87
C ASN A 122 2.21 7.66 -18.35
N LEU A 123 3.05 7.56 -17.31
CA LEU A 123 3.79 8.68 -16.76
C LEU A 123 5.02 8.96 -17.63
N GLN A 124 4.81 9.76 -18.67
CA GLN A 124 5.85 10.13 -19.63
C GLN A 124 6.84 11.13 -19.04
N ALA A 125 8.02 11.23 -19.66
CA ALA A 125 9.01 12.24 -19.30
C ALA A 125 8.43 13.64 -19.53
N GLY A 126 8.62 14.54 -18.56
CA GLY A 126 8.03 15.88 -18.56
C GLY A 126 6.59 15.97 -18.02
N SER A 127 5.98 14.84 -17.62
CA SER A 127 4.65 14.82 -17.03
C SER A 127 4.66 15.04 -15.51
N PHE A 128 3.50 15.43 -15.00
CA PHE A 128 3.24 15.60 -13.57
C PHE A 128 2.16 14.61 -13.14
N ALA A 129 2.16 14.22 -11.87
CA ALA A 129 1.08 13.43 -11.33
C ALA A 129 0.75 13.79 -9.88
N VAL A 130 -0.51 13.62 -9.51
CA VAL A 130 -0.97 13.61 -8.13
C VAL A 130 -1.12 12.16 -7.70
N VAL A 131 -0.41 11.77 -6.65
CA VAL A 131 -0.58 10.47 -5.99
C VAL A 131 -1.36 10.72 -4.70
N ALA A 132 -2.43 9.96 -4.45
CA ALA A 132 -3.23 10.13 -3.24
C ALA A 132 -3.86 8.82 -2.72
N SER A 133 -3.94 8.72 -1.39
CA SER A 133 -4.72 7.71 -0.69
C SER A 133 -6.04 8.33 -0.25
N VAL A 134 -7.16 7.77 -0.71
CA VAL A 134 -8.50 8.33 -0.52
C VAL A 134 -9.54 7.30 -0.13
N TRP A 135 -10.53 7.72 0.65
CA TRP A 135 -11.83 7.05 0.71
C TRP A 135 -12.81 7.75 -0.22
N GLU A 136 -13.31 7.02 -1.21
CA GLU A 136 -14.24 7.53 -2.22
C GLU A 136 -15.40 6.54 -2.39
N ASP A 137 -16.62 6.95 -2.04
CA ASP A 137 -17.85 6.16 -2.27
C ASP A 137 -18.44 6.41 -3.66
N TRP A 138 -18.21 7.60 -4.21
CA TRP A 138 -18.69 8.01 -5.53
C TRP A 138 -17.58 8.67 -6.34
N THR A 139 -17.33 8.16 -7.55
CA THR A 139 -16.14 8.55 -8.33
C THR A 139 -16.28 9.85 -9.13
N VAL A 140 -17.52 10.24 -9.42
CA VAL A 140 -17.82 11.36 -10.33
C VAL A 140 -17.23 12.70 -9.86
N PRO A 141 -17.21 13.07 -8.57
CA PRO A 141 -16.62 14.33 -8.14
C PRO A 141 -15.12 14.43 -8.46
N VAL A 142 -14.37 13.34 -8.24
CA VAL A 142 -12.94 13.28 -8.58
C VAL A 142 -12.76 13.22 -10.09
N ASP A 143 -13.53 12.39 -10.81
CA ASP A 143 -13.45 12.31 -12.28
C ASP A 143 -13.76 13.66 -12.95
N THR A 144 -14.70 14.42 -12.40
CA THR A 144 -15.04 15.76 -12.84
C THR A 144 -13.91 16.75 -12.58
N ALA A 145 -13.23 16.66 -11.43
CA ALA A 145 -12.06 17.48 -11.15
C ALA A 145 -10.89 17.18 -12.09
N VAL A 146 -10.64 15.90 -12.37
CA VAL A 146 -9.57 15.44 -13.25
C VAL A 146 -9.81 15.80 -14.71
N SER A 147 -11.03 15.60 -15.21
CA SER A 147 -11.39 15.90 -16.60
C SER A 147 -11.28 17.39 -16.94
N LYS A 148 -11.58 18.29 -15.99
CA LYS A 148 -11.45 19.75 -16.17
C LYS A 148 -10.03 20.18 -16.53
N VAL A 149 -9.02 19.43 -16.11
CA VAL A 149 -7.61 19.73 -16.36
C VAL A 149 -6.99 18.85 -17.46
N GLY A 150 -7.81 18.02 -18.13
CA GLY A 150 -7.33 17.06 -19.13
C GLY A 150 -6.45 15.96 -18.54
N GLY A 151 -6.61 15.63 -17.25
CA GLY A 151 -5.84 14.59 -16.58
C GLY A 151 -6.36 13.18 -16.87
N LYS A 152 -5.52 12.18 -16.61
CA LYS A 152 -5.87 10.75 -16.66
C LYS A 152 -5.75 10.15 -15.26
N ILE A 153 -6.81 9.51 -14.77
CA ILE A 153 -6.86 8.90 -13.45
C ILE A 153 -6.72 7.38 -13.52
N PHE A 154 -5.89 6.84 -12.64
CA PHE A 154 -5.73 5.42 -12.35
C PHE A 154 -6.17 5.18 -10.91
N ARG A 155 -6.91 4.09 -10.66
CA ARG A 155 -7.38 3.72 -9.33
C ARG A 155 -6.98 2.28 -9.00
N HIS A 156 -6.56 2.05 -7.76
CA HIS A 156 -6.30 0.74 -7.20
C HIS A 156 -7.09 0.56 -5.90
N SER A 157 -7.78 -0.57 -5.76
CA SER A 157 -8.48 -0.92 -4.51
C SER A 157 -7.48 -1.55 -3.54
N SER A 158 -7.26 -0.89 -2.40
CA SER A 158 -6.40 -1.41 -1.32
C SER A 158 -7.09 -2.53 -0.51
N GLN A 159 -8.37 -2.82 -0.80
CA GLN A 159 -9.26 -3.57 0.10
C GLN A 159 -9.18 -5.10 -0.04
N ASP A 160 -8.87 -5.62 -1.23
CA ASP A 160 -8.93 -7.06 -1.51
C ASP A 160 -7.56 -7.72 -1.63
N VAL A 161 -6.53 -6.90 -1.85
CA VAL A 161 -5.20 -7.38 -2.17
C VAL A 161 -4.41 -7.78 -0.93
N VAL A 162 -4.65 -7.13 0.21
CA VAL A 162 -3.85 -7.32 1.42
C VAL A 162 -3.94 -8.73 2.00
N VAL A 163 -5.14 -9.23 2.31
CA VAL A 163 -5.30 -10.55 2.96
C VAL A 163 -4.89 -11.67 2.01
N THR A 164 -5.26 -11.58 0.74
CA THR A 164 -4.90 -12.55 -0.29
C THR A 164 -3.38 -12.59 -0.53
N GLN A 165 -2.69 -11.44 -0.50
CA GLN A 165 -1.23 -11.40 -0.59
C GLN A 165 -0.55 -12.03 0.61
N ILE A 166 -1.05 -11.77 1.82
CA ILE A 166 -0.49 -12.37 3.03
C ILE A 166 -0.73 -13.89 3.00
N GLN A 167 -1.91 -14.36 2.60
CA GLN A 167 -2.21 -15.78 2.43
C GLN A 167 -1.32 -16.44 1.36
N ALA A 168 -1.17 -15.81 0.19
CA ALA A 168 -0.33 -16.33 -0.88
C ALA A 168 1.14 -16.47 -0.44
N GLY A 169 1.65 -15.46 0.26
CA GLY A 169 3.01 -15.52 0.84
C GLY A 169 3.16 -16.60 1.90
N MET A 170 2.12 -16.95 2.66
CA MET A 170 2.17 -18.07 3.61
C MET A 170 2.22 -19.43 2.89
N ASN A 171 1.47 -19.59 1.80
CA ASN A 171 1.33 -20.88 1.11
C ASN A 171 2.59 -21.30 0.34
N GLU A 172 3.40 -20.35 -0.15
CA GLU A 172 4.52 -20.63 -1.05
C GLU A 172 5.58 -21.56 -0.45
N LEU A 173 5.89 -21.43 0.84
CA LEU A 173 6.88 -22.28 1.52
C LEU A 173 6.27 -23.53 2.18
N ASP A 174 4.96 -23.57 2.38
CA ASP A 174 4.26 -24.72 2.97
C ASP A 174 4.31 -25.94 2.04
N ASP A 175 4.12 -25.74 0.73
CA ASP A 175 4.17 -26.81 -0.27
C ASP A 175 5.55 -27.49 -0.34
N GLU A 176 6.64 -26.73 -0.26
CA GLU A 176 8.02 -27.26 -0.26
C GLU A 176 8.30 -28.06 1.03
N GLY A 177 7.83 -27.54 2.18
CA GLY A 177 7.94 -28.22 3.47
C GLY A 177 7.25 -29.58 3.49
N GLU A 178 6.01 -29.65 3.01
CA GLU A 178 5.26 -30.91 2.93
C GLU A 178 5.90 -31.92 1.97
N TYR A 179 6.44 -31.44 0.84
CA TYR A 179 7.14 -32.31 -0.09
C TYR A 179 8.35 -32.97 0.58
N ILE A 180 9.17 -32.19 1.29
CA ILE A 180 10.34 -32.72 2.00
C ILE A 180 9.92 -33.67 3.14
N ASP A 181 8.86 -33.34 3.89
CA ASP A 181 8.34 -34.22 4.96
C ASP A 181 7.98 -35.62 4.41
N ARG A 182 7.29 -35.68 3.26
CA ARG A 182 6.98 -36.96 2.58
C ARG A 182 8.22 -37.73 2.11
N GLN A 183 9.33 -37.06 1.81
CA GLN A 183 10.58 -37.72 1.42
C GLN A 183 11.35 -38.25 2.62
N ILE A 184 11.30 -37.55 3.76
CA ILE A 184 11.94 -37.99 5.02
C ILE A 184 11.40 -39.34 5.48
N ASP A 185 10.09 -39.58 5.31
CA ASP A 185 9.43 -40.84 5.69
C ASP A 185 9.88 -42.03 4.85
N LYS A 186 10.35 -41.78 3.62
CA LYS A 186 10.78 -42.82 2.66
C LYS A 186 12.30 -43.06 2.66
N ALA A 187 13.07 -42.12 3.22
CA ALA A 187 14.52 -42.16 3.23
C ALA A 187 15.09 -42.81 4.51
N SER A 188 16.31 -43.35 4.41
CA SER A 188 17.05 -43.92 5.55
C SER A 188 18.52 -43.52 5.51
N GLY A 189 19.21 -43.52 6.66
CA GLY A 189 20.64 -43.24 6.74
C GLY A 189 20.98 -41.79 6.38
N GLN A 190 22.06 -41.58 5.63
CA GLN A 190 22.56 -40.24 5.30
C GLN A 190 21.53 -39.39 4.54
N ALA A 191 20.81 -39.99 3.58
CA ALA A 191 19.77 -39.29 2.82
C ALA A 191 18.64 -38.75 3.74
N GLN A 192 18.29 -39.49 4.80
CA GLN A 192 17.31 -39.02 5.78
C GLN A 192 17.85 -37.87 6.63
N ALA A 193 19.13 -37.92 7.00
CA ALA A 193 19.78 -36.85 7.76
C ALA A 193 19.85 -35.55 6.95
N ASP A 194 20.22 -35.63 5.67
CA ASP A 194 20.30 -34.47 4.77
C ASP A 194 18.91 -33.84 4.52
N LEU A 195 17.87 -34.66 4.32
CA LEU A 195 16.48 -34.17 4.19
C LEU A 195 15.97 -33.51 5.48
N ARG A 196 16.30 -34.04 6.66
CA ARG A 196 15.96 -33.41 7.95
C ARG A 196 16.66 -32.06 8.12
N ALA A 197 17.94 -31.95 7.73
CA ALA A 197 18.65 -30.69 7.74
C ALA A 197 17.99 -29.66 6.79
N LYS A 198 17.59 -30.10 5.59
CA LYS A 198 16.85 -29.24 4.64
C LYS A 198 15.49 -28.80 5.20
N ARG A 199 14.79 -29.69 5.89
CA ARG A 199 13.51 -29.37 6.53
C ARG A 199 13.64 -28.32 7.61
N GLU A 200 14.69 -28.38 8.44
CA GLU A 200 14.96 -27.34 9.44
C GLU A 200 15.32 -26.00 8.80
N GLU A 201 16.06 -25.99 7.68
CA GLU A 201 16.29 -24.77 6.89
C GLU A 201 14.97 -24.17 6.39
N ILE A 202 14.08 -25.00 5.82
CA ILE A 202 12.75 -24.56 5.35
C ILE A 202 11.89 -24.06 6.52
N ARG A 203 11.86 -24.76 7.66
CA ARG A 203 11.14 -24.31 8.86
C ARG A 203 11.61 -22.95 9.36
N THR A 204 12.92 -22.73 9.32
CA THR A 204 13.50 -21.43 9.70
C THR A 204 13.03 -20.33 8.75
N LYS A 205 13.09 -20.58 7.43
CA LYS A 205 12.57 -19.64 6.42
C LYS A 205 11.07 -19.38 6.56
N GLN A 206 10.27 -20.42 6.79
CA GLN A 206 8.83 -20.30 7.05
C GLN A 206 8.55 -19.42 8.29
N ALA A 207 9.29 -19.64 9.38
CA ALA A 207 9.13 -18.85 10.60
C ALA A 207 9.52 -17.37 10.39
N GLU A 208 10.61 -17.12 9.66
CA GLU A 208 11.04 -15.76 9.30
C GLU A 208 10.03 -15.06 8.40
N GLN A 209 9.55 -15.74 7.35
CA GLN A 209 8.54 -15.20 6.43
C GLN A 209 7.22 -14.95 7.16
N ARG A 210 6.73 -15.88 7.98
CA ARG A 210 5.52 -15.68 8.80
C ARG A 210 5.67 -14.47 9.73
N LYS A 211 6.83 -14.29 10.37
CA LYS A 211 7.11 -13.12 11.22
C LYS A 211 7.11 -11.83 10.41
N MET A 212 7.69 -11.81 9.22
CA MET A 212 7.65 -10.66 8.30
C MET A 212 6.22 -10.32 7.90
N LEU A 213 5.43 -11.33 7.50
CA LEU A 213 4.03 -11.18 7.13
C LEU A 213 3.17 -10.66 8.29
N GLN A 214 3.43 -11.12 9.52
CA GLN A 214 2.77 -10.63 10.72
C GLN A 214 3.13 -9.17 11.00
N ALA A 215 4.40 -8.79 10.92
CA ALA A 215 4.83 -7.40 11.10
C ALA A 215 4.20 -6.45 10.05
N ARG A 216 4.05 -6.93 8.82
CA ARG A 216 3.33 -6.22 7.76
C ARG A 216 1.86 -6.04 8.11
N ALA A 217 1.19 -7.11 8.53
CA ALA A 217 -0.20 -7.06 8.96
C ALA A 217 -0.42 -6.06 10.12
N ASP A 218 0.48 -6.04 11.09
CA ASP A 218 0.45 -5.07 12.20
C ASP A 218 0.59 -3.63 11.70
N THR A 219 1.42 -3.40 10.69
CA THR A 219 1.63 -2.06 10.13
C THR A 219 0.41 -1.56 9.36
N ILE A 220 -0.22 -2.45 8.60
CA ILE A 220 -1.49 -2.15 7.91
C ILE A 220 -2.57 -1.80 8.94
N GLN A 221 -2.67 -2.58 10.02
CA GLN A 221 -3.62 -2.30 11.10
C GLN A 221 -3.38 -0.94 11.75
N LYS A 222 -2.11 -0.59 12.03
CA LYS A 222 -1.75 0.75 12.53
C LYS A 222 -2.12 1.85 11.55
N THR A 223 -1.97 1.61 10.25
CA THR A 223 -2.33 2.57 9.19
C THR A 223 -3.84 2.79 9.15
N TRP A 224 -4.64 1.73 9.31
CA TRP A 224 -6.09 1.86 9.43
C TRP A 224 -6.50 2.66 10.66
N ASP A 225 -5.91 2.38 11.82
CA ASP A 225 -6.19 3.11 13.06
C ASP A 225 -5.81 4.59 12.94
N ALA A 226 -4.68 4.88 12.29
CA ALA A 226 -4.24 6.23 11.95
C ALA A 226 -5.22 6.95 11.01
N LYS A 227 -5.68 6.28 9.94
CA LYS A 227 -6.70 6.81 9.02
C LYS A 227 -8.01 7.13 9.77
N ILE A 228 -8.50 6.23 10.64
CA ILE A 228 -9.68 6.49 11.49
C ILE A 228 -9.47 7.73 12.37
N ALA A 229 -8.34 7.82 13.06
CA ALA A 229 -8.01 8.96 13.91
C ALA A 229 -7.97 10.28 13.12
N SER A 230 -7.44 10.25 11.90
CA SER A 230 -7.39 11.44 11.02
C SER A 230 -8.77 11.96 10.65
N VAL A 231 -9.71 11.06 10.28
CA VAL A 231 -11.09 11.44 9.94
C VAL A 231 -11.82 11.96 11.18
N GLN A 232 -11.58 11.33 12.34
CA GLN A 232 -12.14 11.80 13.61
C GLN A 232 -11.68 13.22 13.95
N GLU A 233 -10.42 13.57 13.69
CA GLU A 233 -9.90 14.91 13.92
C GLU A 233 -10.49 15.94 12.95
N LYS A 234 -10.61 15.59 11.66
CA LYS A 234 -11.32 16.42 10.66
C LYS A 234 -12.75 16.70 11.10
N ALA A 235 -13.49 15.67 11.50
CA ALA A 235 -14.88 15.81 11.94
C ALA A 235 -15.06 16.74 13.17
N LYS A 236 -14.03 16.97 14.00
CA LYS A 236 -14.10 17.93 15.12
C LYS A 236 -14.05 19.38 14.67
N THR A 237 -13.36 19.65 13.56
CA THR A 237 -13.09 21.01 13.07
C THR A 237 -13.94 21.38 11.84
N SER A 238 -14.59 20.40 11.21
CA SER A 238 -15.50 20.60 10.08
C SER A 238 -16.85 21.23 10.45
N ALA A 239 -17.47 21.93 9.49
CA ALA A 239 -18.85 22.42 9.59
C ALA A 239 -19.85 21.24 9.75
N GLU A 240 -21.03 21.49 10.34
CA GLU A 240 -22.01 20.44 10.68
C GLU A 240 -22.36 19.50 9.52
N ALA A 241 -22.58 20.05 8.31
CA ALA A 241 -22.90 19.25 7.13
C ALA A 241 -21.74 18.32 6.70
N SER A 242 -20.50 18.82 6.69
CA SER A 242 -19.33 18.01 6.38
C SER A 242 -19.03 17.01 7.50
N LYS A 243 -19.24 17.39 8.76
CA LYS A 243 -19.04 16.53 9.93
C LYS A 243 -19.90 15.27 9.87
N ALA A 244 -21.17 15.38 9.50
CA ALA A 244 -22.05 14.23 9.33
C ALA A 244 -21.51 13.25 8.26
N ARG A 245 -21.02 13.77 7.13
CA ARG A 245 -20.43 12.96 6.06
C ARG A 245 -19.13 12.26 6.48
N HIS A 246 -18.24 12.98 7.16
CA HIS A 246 -17.01 12.38 7.72
C HIS A 246 -17.33 11.26 8.72
N GLN A 247 -18.37 11.43 9.55
CA GLN A 247 -18.81 10.40 10.48
C GLN A 247 -19.34 9.17 9.73
N GLU A 248 -20.15 9.36 8.70
CA GLU A 248 -20.64 8.27 7.86
C GLU A 248 -19.49 7.49 7.21
N HIS A 249 -18.52 8.18 6.62
CA HIS A 249 -17.33 7.55 6.05
C HIS A 249 -16.50 6.81 7.11
N MET A 250 -16.31 7.42 8.29
CA MET A 250 -15.59 6.80 9.40
C MET A 250 -16.25 5.50 9.86
N ASP A 251 -17.58 5.46 9.95
CA ASP A 251 -18.31 4.28 10.41
C ASP A 251 -18.23 3.13 9.40
N LYS A 252 -18.38 3.44 8.11
CA LYS A 252 -18.14 2.47 7.02
C LYS A 252 -16.71 1.94 7.05
N PHE A 253 -15.72 2.83 7.27
CA PHE A 253 -14.33 2.42 7.33
C PHE A 253 -14.02 1.57 8.57
N LYS A 254 -14.59 1.90 9.73
CA LYS A 254 -14.46 1.06 10.95
C LYS A 254 -15.04 -0.34 10.75
N GLN A 255 -16.19 -0.46 10.08
CA GLN A 255 -16.76 -1.76 9.75
C GLN A 255 -15.79 -2.57 8.88
N PHE A 256 -15.31 -1.97 7.79
CA PHE A 256 -14.32 -2.58 6.91
C PHE A 256 -13.06 -3.04 7.68
N VAL A 257 -12.50 -2.17 8.52
CA VAL A 257 -11.31 -2.46 9.32
C VAL A 257 -11.56 -3.62 10.30
N SER A 258 -12.73 -3.67 10.93
CA SER A 258 -13.11 -4.75 11.83
C SER A 258 -13.16 -6.10 11.12
N GLU A 259 -13.78 -6.16 9.94
CA GLU A 259 -13.87 -7.37 9.12
C GLU A 259 -12.47 -7.86 8.71
N LYS A 260 -11.61 -6.95 8.21
CA LYS A 260 -10.26 -7.34 7.77
C LYS A 260 -9.32 -7.69 8.92
N LYS A 261 -9.43 -7.03 10.08
CA LYS A 261 -8.67 -7.41 11.29
C LYS A 261 -9.04 -8.83 11.75
N ALA A 262 -10.31 -9.22 11.65
CA ALA A 262 -10.73 -10.60 11.93
C ALA A 262 -10.11 -11.60 10.95
N SER A 263 -10.17 -11.33 9.64
CA SER A 263 -9.55 -12.21 8.64
C SER A 263 -8.03 -12.36 8.83
N ILE A 264 -7.32 -11.27 9.14
CA ILE A 264 -5.89 -11.31 9.46
C ILE A 264 -5.63 -12.18 10.70
N LYS A 265 -6.43 -12.04 11.75
CA LYS A 265 -6.28 -12.83 12.97
C LYS A 265 -6.43 -14.33 12.70
N ASP A 266 -7.44 -14.70 11.91
CA ASP A 266 -7.70 -16.10 11.56
C ASP A 266 -6.56 -16.68 10.71
N LEU A 267 -6.01 -15.89 9.79
CA LEU A 267 -4.88 -16.27 8.94
C LEU A 267 -3.62 -16.65 9.74
N PHE A 268 -3.34 -15.91 10.82
CA PHE A 268 -2.16 -16.15 11.67
C PHE A 268 -2.45 -17.08 12.86
N ALA A 269 -3.64 -17.67 12.95
CA ALA A 269 -3.92 -18.68 13.97
C ALA A 269 -3.02 -19.93 13.76
N PRO A 270 -2.68 -20.68 14.82
CA PRO A 270 -2.05 -21.99 14.68
C PRO A 270 -3.02 -22.92 13.92
N SER A 271 -2.52 -23.64 12.93
CA SER A 271 -3.26 -24.77 12.34
C SER A 271 -3.47 -25.82 13.43
N MET A 272 -4.73 -26.21 13.67
CA MET A 272 -5.08 -27.31 14.60
C MET A 272 -4.58 -28.66 14.08
#